data_AF-G8ZGZ6-F1
#
_entry.id   AF-G8ZGZ6-F1
#
_cell.length_a   1.000
_cell.length_b   1.000
_cell.length_c   1.000
_cell.angle_alpha   90.00
_cell.angle_beta   90.00
_cell.angle_gamma   90.00
#
_symmetry.space_group_name_H-M   'P 1'
#
loop_
_entity.id
_entity.type
_entity.pdbx_description
1 polymer ?
#
loop_
_entity_poly.entity_id
_entity_poly.type
_entity_poly.pdbx_seq_one_letter_code
_entity_poly.pdbx_strand_id
1 'polypeptide(L)'
;MPKHFKKGVKREHHFLKGLEKPLEEIAKIPGVKKVIPGRIYSSDSRGFEIKVSRETLTGLKLVAKSDGSVQDVFLVVDKKDRERVKREIEKLAQEWKK
;
A
#
# COMPACT_ATOMS: atom_id res chain seq x y z
N MET A 1 -1.30 5.21 19.96
CA MET A 1 -1.59 5.04 18.51
C MET A 1 -2.91 5.75 18.20
N PRO A 2 -3.07 6.51 17.11
CA PRO A 2 -4.35 7.16 16.82
C PRO A 2 -5.48 6.13 16.75
N LYS A 3 -6.68 6.49 17.23
CA LYS A 3 -7.83 5.59 17.50
C LYS A 3 -8.31 4.76 16.29
N HIS A 4 -7.84 5.07 15.09
CA HIS A 4 -8.32 4.53 13.81
C HIS A 4 -7.28 3.68 13.04
N PHE A 5 -6.12 3.39 13.64
CA PHE A 5 -5.12 2.50 13.07
C PHE A 5 -5.21 1.11 13.73
N LYS A 6 -5.35 0.06 12.92
CA LYS A 6 -5.27 -1.33 13.37
C LYS A 6 -4.19 -2.03 12.55
N LYS A 7 -3.20 -2.62 13.23
CA LYS A 7 -2.01 -3.23 12.62
C LYS A 7 -1.26 -2.29 11.65
N GLY A 8 -1.15 -1.00 12.00
CA GLY A 8 -0.43 0.00 11.19
C GLY A 8 -1.17 0.53 9.96
N VAL A 9 -2.39 0.06 9.68
CA VAL A 9 -3.25 0.52 8.57
C VAL A 9 -4.37 1.41 9.10
N LYS A 10 -4.58 2.58 8.47
CA LYS A 10 -5.73 3.46 8.76
C LYS A 10 -7.02 2.82 8.23
N ARG A 11 -7.98 2.50 9.10
CA ARG A 11 -9.21 1.75 8.75
C ARG A 11 -10.47 2.60 8.53
N GLU A 12 -10.37 3.92 8.49
CA GLU A 12 -11.51 4.81 8.17
C GLU A 12 -11.93 4.77 6.70
N HIS A 13 -11.10 4.18 5.83
CA HIS A 13 -11.30 4.18 4.39
C HIS A 13 -11.70 2.78 3.94
N HIS A 14 -12.61 2.70 2.96
CA HIS A 14 -12.90 1.46 2.25
C HIS A 14 -11.63 0.96 1.53
N PHE A 15 -11.49 -0.36 1.45
CA PHE A 15 -10.40 -1.02 0.72
C PHE A 15 -10.93 -1.66 -0.55
N LEU A 16 -10.09 -1.74 -1.59
CA LEU A 16 -10.34 -2.68 -2.68
C LEU A 16 -10.43 -4.11 -2.15
N LYS A 17 -11.23 -4.93 -2.83
CA LYS A 17 -11.32 -6.36 -2.55
C LYS A 17 -9.91 -6.98 -2.64
N GLY A 18 -9.55 -7.77 -1.63
CA GLY A 18 -8.23 -8.41 -1.55
C GLY A 18 -7.08 -7.53 -1.06
N LEU A 19 -7.28 -6.22 -0.87
CA LEU A 19 -6.21 -5.29 -0.50
C LEU A 19 -5.88 -5.30 1.00
N GLU A 20 -6.80 -5.70 1.87
CA GLU A 20 -6.61 -5.63 3.33
C GLU A 20 -5.37 -6.42 3.81
N LYS A 21 -5.22 -7.68 3.39
CA LYS A 21 -4.07 -8.53 3.79
C LYS A 21 -2.72 -7.97 3.30
N PRO A 22 -2.56 -7.61 2.01
CA PRO A 22 -1.36 -6.93 1.53
C PRO A 22 -1.01 -5.66 2.30
N LEU A 23 -1.99 -4.82 2.65
CA LEU A 23 -1.71 -3.61 3.45
C LEU A 23 -1.21 -3.93 4.86
N GLU A 24 -1.74 -4.98 5.49
CA GLU A 24 -1.24 -5.44 6.80
C GLU A 24 0.18 -6.03 6.70
N GLU A 25 0.53 -6.68 5.60
CA GLU A 25 1.89 -7.18 5.35
C GLU A 25 2.86 -6.03 5.12
N ILE A 26 2.48 -5.05 4.31
CA ILE A 26 3.27 -3.83 4.09
C ILE A 26 3.49 -3.08 5.40
N ALA A 27 2.48 -3.01 6.27
CA ALA A 27 2.60 -2.36 7.58
C ALA A 27 3.60 -3.05 8.53
N LYS A 28 3.95 -4.32 8.29
CA LYS A 28 4.94 -5.07 9.07
C LYS A 28 6.38 -4.86 8.59
N ILE A 29 6.57 -4.28 7.40
CA ILE A 29 7.91 -4.05 6.85
C ILE A 29 8.67 -3.06 7.75
N PRO A 30 9.88 -3.41 8.23
CA PRO A 30 10.71 -2.48 9.00
C PRO A 30 10.96 -1.18 8.23
N GLY A 31 10.63 -0.05 8.84
CA GLY A 31 10.73 1.29 8.24
C GLY A 31 9.39 1.88 7.78
N VAL A 32 8.34 1.05 7.63
CA VAL A 32 6.98 1.54 7.40
C VAL A 32 6.37 1.97 8.74
N LYS A 33 6.11 3.28 8.88
CA LYS A 33 5.52 3.84 10.10
C LYS A 33 4.00 3.79 10.08
N LYS A 34 3.41 4.05 8.91
CA LYS A 34 1.95 4.11 8.70
C LYS A 34 1.61 3.73 7.27
N VAL A 35 0.47 3.07 7.11
CA VAL A 35 -0.18 2.79 5.82
C VAL A 35 -1.49 3.55 5.77
N ILE A 36 -1.66 4.41 4.77
CA ILE A 36 -2.79 5.32 4.62
C ILE A 36 -3.46 5.04 3.28
N PRO A 37 -4.63 4.39 3.27
CA PRO A 37 -5.41 4.21 2.05
C PRO A 37 -5.92 5.56 1.56
N GLY A 38 -5.83 5.76 0.25
CA GLY A 38 -6.29 6.94 -0.45
C GLY A 38 -7.61 6.69 -1.16
N ARG A 39 -7.83 7.50 -2.20
CA ARG A 39 -9.02 7.47 -3.04
C ARG A 39 -9.07 6.19 -3.88
N ILE A 40 -10.29 5.71 -4.10
CA ILE A 40 -10.62 4.63 -5.03
C ILE A 40 -11.21 5.26 -6.29
N TYR A 41 -10.84 4.73 -7.45
CA TYR A 41 -11.32 5.17 -8.75
C TYR A 41 -11.66 3.95 -9.61
N SER A 42 -12.69 4.05 -10.44
CA SER A 42 -13.00 3.04 -11.46
C SER A 42 -11.91 3.01 -12.53
N SER A 43 -11.57 1.83 -13.05
CA SER A 43 -10.66 1.70 -14.19
C SER A 43 -10.88 0.39 -14.92
N ASP A 44 -10.42 0.28 -16.17
CA ASP A 44 -10.47 -0.97 -16.95
C ASP A 44 -9.37 -1.98 -16.55
N SER A 45 -8.79 -1.85 -15.36
CA SER A 45 -7.77 -2.77 -14.84
C SER A 45 -8.33 -4.17 -14.63
N ARG A 46 -7.57 -5.19 -15.02
CA ARG A 46 -7.84 -6.59 -14.75
C ARG A 46 -6.77 -7.17 -13.83
N GLY A 47 -7.17 -8.09 -12.97
CA GLY A 47 -6.30 -8.75 -12.01
C GLY A 47 -5.94 -7.87 -10.81
N PHE A 48 -5.28 -8.51 -9.84
CA PHE A 48 -4.77 -7.86 -8.64
C PHE A 48 -3.30 -7.46 -8.82
N GLU A 49 -2.96 -6.21 -8.52
CA GLU A 49 -1.58 -5.73 -8.61
C GLU A 49 -1.34 -4.59 -7.61
N ILE A 50 -0.17 -4.58 -6.95
CA ILE A 50 0.30 -3.43 -6.16
C ILE A 50 1.66 -3.01 -6.69
N LYS A 51 1.85 -1.72 -6.94
CA LYS A 51 3.10 -1.14 -7.44
C LYS A 51 3.49 0.11 -6.68
N VAL A 52 4.79 0.30 -6.46
CA VAL A 52 5.35 1.59 -6.05
C VAL A 52 5.28 2.53 -7.25
N SER A 53 4.54 3.62 -7.11
CA SER A 53 4.35 4.60 -8.19
C SER A 53 5.37 5.73 -8.17
N ARG A 54 5.66 6.27 -6.98
CA ARG A 54 6.65 7.34 -6.79
C ARG A 54 6.99 7.52 -5.31
N GLU A 55 8.09 8.21 -5.05
CA GLU A 55 8.34 8.78 -3.73
C GLU A 55 7.45 10.00 -3.46
N THR A 56 7.22 10.26 -2.18
CA THR A 56 6.53 11.45 -1.68
C THR A 56 7.43 12.14 -0.66
N LEU A 57 7.03 13.35 -0.21
CA LEU A 57 7.77 14.06 0.83
C LEU A 57 7.97 13.21 2.09
N THR A 58 6.95 12.44 2.49
CA THR A 58 6.92 11.69 3.75
C THR A 58 7.13 10.18 3.61
N GLY A 59 7.35 9.66 2.39
CA GLY A 59 7.53 8.22 2.17
C GLY A 59 7.23 7.81 0.72
N LEU A 60 6.34 6.84 0.51
CA LEU A 60 6.07 6.24 -0.80
C LEU A 60 4.59 6.31 -1.17
N LYS A 61 4.29 6.48 -2.45
CA LYS A 61 2.93 6.29 -3.00
C LYS A 61 2.88 4.96 -3.74
N LEU A 62 1.94 4.10 -3.38
CA LEU A 62 1.59 2.90 -4.12
C LEU A 62 0.30 3.11 -4.91
N VAL A 63 0.16 2.31 -5.95
CA VAL A 63 -1.08 2.12 -6.71
C VAL A 63 -1.45 0.65 -6.62
N ALA A 64 -2.62 0.38 -6.04
CA ALA A 64 -3.23 -0.94 -5.99
C ALA A 64 -4.33 -1.02 -7.05
N LYS A 65 -4.42 -2.16 -7.74
CA LYS A 65 -5.43 -2.44 -8.77
C LYS A 65 -6.15 -3.73 -8.40
N SER A 66 -7.45 -3.77 -8.64
CA SER A 66 -8.29 -4.95 -8.51
C SER A 66 -9.49 -4.80 -9.44
N ASP A 67 -9.64 -5.72 -10.39
CA ASP A 67 -10.78 -5.92 -11.29
C ASP A 67 -11.80 -4.77 -11.34
N GLY A 68 -11.56 -3.80 -12.21
CA GLY A 68 -12.46 -2.66 -12.39
C GLY A 68 -12.13 -1.42 -11.54
N SER A 69 -11.13 -1.48 -10.66
CA SER A 69 -10.84 -0.41 -9.70
C SER A 69 -9.36 -0.25 -9.36
N VAL A 70 -8.98 0.99 -9.04
CA VAL A 70 -7.65 1.40 -8.62
C VAL A 70 -7.76 2.13 -7.28
N GLN A 71 -6.80 1.93 -6.38
CA GLN A 71 -6.70 2.66 -5.13
C GLN A 71 -5.28 3.18 -4.91
N ASP A 72 -5.18 4.46 -4.59
CA ASP A 72 -3.94 5.06 -4.12
C ASP A 72 -3.67 4.60 -2.67
N VAL A 73 -2.42 4.33 -2.32
CA VAL A 73 -2.00 4.04 -0.95
C VAL A 73 -0.75 4.85 -0.64
N PHE A 74 -0.72 5.50 0.52
CA PHE A 74 0.41 6.31 0.96
C PHE A 74 1.08 5.66 2.16
N LEU A 75 2.39 5.48 2.06
CA LEU A 75 3.22 4.97 3.13
C LEU A 75 4.02 6.12 3.76
N VAL A 76 4.05 6.15 5.09
CA VAL A 76 4.98 7.01 5.83
C VAL A 76 6.24 6.22 6.10
N VAL A 77 7.36 6.66 5.51
CA VAL A 77 8.65 5.96 5.52
C VAL A 77 9.78 6.99 5.59
N ASP A 78 10.71 6.81 6.52
CA ASP A 78 11.88 7.69 6.62
C ASP A 78 12.79 7.55 5.40
N LYS A 79 13.45 8.65 5.00
CA LYS A 79 14.28 8.70 3.79
C LYS A 79 15.32 7.57 3.73
N LYS A 80 15.95 7.24 4.86
CA LYS A 80 16.95 6.17 4.97
C LYS A 80 16.41 4.76 4.69
N ASP A 81 15.11 4.55 4.87
CA ASP A 81 14.47 3.23 4.76
C ASP A 81 13.73 3.04 3.44
N ARG A 82 13.58 4.08 2.61
CA ARG A 82 12.76 4.06 1.38
C ARG A 82 13.18 2.99 0.39
N GLU A 83 14.47 2.89 0.10
CA GLU A 83 15.00 1.91 -0.84
C GLU A 83 14.77 0.47 -0.36
N ARG A 84 14.98 0.20 0.94
CA ARG A 84 14.69 -1.12 1.52
C ARG A 84 13.20 -1.44 1.42
N VAL A 85 12.35 -0.53 1.87
CA VAL A 85 10.89 -0.73 1.84
C VAL A 85 10.39 -0.94 0.42
N LYS A 86 10.89 -0.18 -0.55
CA LYS A 86 10.53 -0.33 -1.98
C LYS A 86 10.83 -1.74 -2.48
N ARG A 87 12.04 -2.26 -2.21
CA ARG A 87 12.44 -3.62 -2.62
C ARG A 87 11.58 -4.72 -1.98
N GLU A 88 11.28 -4.59 -0.69
CA GLU A 88 10.40 -5.55 0.01
C GLU A 88 8.99 -5.54 -0.57
N ILE A 89 8.44 -4.37 -0.89
CA ILE A 89 7.12 -4.25 -1.54
C ILE A 89 7.15 -4.88 -2.93
N GLU A 90 8.19 -4.61 -3.73
CA GLU A 90 8.33 -5.19 -5.07
C GLU A 90 8.42 -6.72 -5.00
N LYS A 91 9.09 -7.28 -3.99
CA LYS A 91 9.15 -8.73 -3.75
C LYS A 91 7.78 -9.31 -3.41
N LEU A 92 7.09 -8.74 -2.41
CA LEU A 92 5.75 -9.17 -2.01
C LEU A 92 4.75 -9.03 -3.18
N ALA A 93 4.88 -7.99 -4.00
CA ALA A 93 4.02 -7.77 -5.16
C ALA A 93 4.15 -8.88 -6.22
N GLN A 94 5.30 -9.55 -6.32
CA GLN A 94 5.44 -10.73 -7.19
C GLN A 94 4.72 -11.96 -6.62
N GLU A 95 4.63 -12.08 -5.30
CA GLU A 95 3.94 -13.17 -4.63
C GLU A 95 2.42 -13.06 -4.81
N TRP A 96 1.87 -11.85 -4.75
CA TRP A 96 0.42 -11.61 -4.95
C TRP A 96 -0.03 -11.63 -6.42
N LYS A 97 0.90 -11.70 -7.38
CA LYS A 97 0.59 -11.83 -8.82
C LYS A 97 0.33 -13.27 -9.26
N LYS A 98 0.70 -14.25 -8.43
CA LYS A 98 0.46 -15.69 -8.67
C LYS A 98 -0.94 -16.07 -8.21
#